data_AF-A0A8T6GIQ9-F1
#
_entry.id   AF-A0A8T6GIQ9-F1
#
_cell.length_a   1.000
_cell.length_b   1.000
_cell.length_c   1.000
_cell.angle_alpha   90.00
_cell.angle_beta   90.00
_cell.angle_gamma   90.00
#
_symmetry.space_group_name_H-M   'P 1'
#
loop_
_entity.id
_entity.type
_entity.pdbx_description
1 polymer ?
#
loop_
_entity_poly.entity_id
_entity_poly.type
_entity_poly.pdbx_seq_one_letter_code
_entity_poly.pdbx_strand_id
1 'polypeptide(L)'
;MPKTLEDARELAAYDPFKFERWAASLTPGLEANKRQRGDKGIDGRGRLPVRKGSFIDVVAQVKAGNTNPSHVQAFHVQAFNEARRQAGAELGVFTCFGDKVTRGMRNAAANAGRYLDMWTVIQIYTIEDYFAGRLPVLPLADFPRP
;
A
#
# COMPACT_ATOMS: atom_id res chain seq x y z
N MET A 1 -8.32 8.40 15.42
CA MET A 1 -8.02 7.37 14.41
C MET A 1 -8.46 6.01 14.97
N PRO A 2 -8.81 5.03 14.11
CA PRO A 2 -9.20 3.68 14.54
C PRO A 2 -8.22 3.10 15.55
N LYS A 3 -8.74 2.46 16.60
CA LYS A 3 -7.94 1.76 17.62
C LYS A 3 -8.06 0.24 17.51
N THR A 4 -9.09 -0.24 16.82
CA THR A 4 -9.34 -1.66 16.59
C THR A 4 -9.63 -1.94 15.11
N LEU A 5 -9.59 -3.22 14.72
CA LEU A 5 -9.99 -3.65 13.38
C LEU A 5 -11.46 -3.31 13.10
N GLU A 6 -12.32 -3.37 14.13
CA GLU A 6 -13.73 -3.04 13.98
C GLU A 6 -13.92 -1.53 13.78
N ASP A 7 -13.23 -0.68 14.56
CA ASP A 7 -13.22 0.77 14.34
C ASP A 7 -12.76 1.12 12.91
N ALA A 8 -11.81 0.35 12.37
CA ALA A 8 -11.31 0.57 11.01
C ALA A 8 -12.36 0.20 9.95
N ARG A 9 -13.15 -0.86 10.18
CA ARG A 9 -14.28 -1.22 9.32
C ARG A 9 -15.41 -0.22 9.41
N GLU A 10 -15.76 0.22 10.61
CA GLU A 10 -16.74 1.28 10.83
C GLU A 10 -16.33 2.57 10.12
N LEU A 11 -15.06 2.98 10.26
CA LEU A 11 -14.55 4.15 9.56
C LEU A 11 -14.59 3.98 8.04
N ALA A 12 -14.21 2.81 7.53
CA ALA A 12 -14.29 2.50 6.10
C ALA A 12 -15.71 2.57 5.54
N ALA A 13 -16.72 2.17 6.33
CA ALA A 13 -18.12 2.20 5.94
C ALA A 13 -18.72 3.61 6.05
N TYR A 14 -18.41 4.34 7.12
CA TYR A 14 -19.00 5.63 7.44
C TYR A 14 -18.32 6.80 6.70
N ASP A 15 -16.99 6.80 6.62
CA ASP A 15 -16.19 7.87 6.00
C ASP A 15 -14.99 7.27 5.23
N PRO A 16 -15.23 6.74 4.01
CA PRO A 16 -14.20 6.11 3.20
C PRO A 16 -12.99 7.02 2.93
N PHE A 17 -13.21 8.32 2.74
CA PHE A 17 -12.12 9.27 2.49
C PHE A 17 -11.22 9.45 3.71
N LYS A 18 -11.80 9.50 4.92
CA LYS A 18 -11.03 9.57 6.16
C LYS A 18 -10.32 8.24 6.44
N PHE A 19 -10.96 7.12 6.12
CA PHE A 19 -10.30 5.81 6.16
C PHE A 19 -9.10 5.78 5.23
N GLU A 20 -9.24 6.18 3.95
CA GLU A 20 -8.15 6.20 2.97
C GLU A 20 -6.98 7.05 3.45
N ARG A 21 -7.26 8.27 3.95
CA ARG A 21 -6.22 9.15 4.48
C ARG A 21 -5.49 8.53 5.67
N TRP A 22 -6.23 7.89 6.59
CA TRP A 22 -5.64 7.20 7.73
C TRP A 22 -4.81 5.99 7.29
N ALA A 23 -5.36 5.11 6.46
CA ALA A 23 -4.70 3.91 5.97
C ALA A 23 -3.44 4.22 5.15
N ALA A 24 -3.45 5.28 4.34
CA ALA A 24 -2.28 5.74 3.59
C ALA A 24 -1.13 6.20 4.53
N SER A 25 -1.45 6.70 5.73
CA SER A 25 -0.48 7.09 6.74
C SER A 25 0.10 5.92 7.56
N LEU A 26 -0.42 4.70 7.39
CA LEU A 26 0.04 3.53 8.14
C LEU A 26 1.39 3.00 7.68
N THR A 27 1.80 3.34 6.46
CA THR A 27 3.14 3.01 5.96
C THR A 27 4.12 4.08 6.44
N PRO A 28 5.12 3.74 7.27
CA PRO A 28 6.08 4.71 7.75
C PRO A 28 6.79 5.44 6.62
N GLY A 29 6.90 6.76 6.73
CA GLY A 29 7.56 7.61 5.74
C GLY A 29 6.72 7.95 4.50
N LEU A 30 5.45 7.51 4.42
CA LEU A 30 4.51 7.96 3.41
C LEU A 30 3.60 9.05 3.98
N GLU A 31 3.38 10.10 3.18
CA GLU A 31 2.38 11.12 3.45
C GLU A 31 1.13 10.86 2.61
N ALA A 32 -0.04 10.97 3.24
CA ALA A 32 -1.31 10.90 2.53
C ALA A 32 -1.42 12.06 1.52
N ASN A 33 -1.89 11.76 0.31
CA ASN A 33 -1.97 12.76 -0.75
C ASN A 33 -3.02 13.83 -0.42
N LYS A 34 -2.59 15.08 -0.22
CA LYS A 34 -3.47 16.20 0.15
C LYS A 34 -4.35 16.68 -1.01
N ARG A 35 -4.01 16.33 -2.26
CA ARG A 35 -4.76 16.71 -3.47
C ARG A 35 -5.11 15.45 -4.27
N GLN A 36 -6.34 14.94 -4.12
CA GLN A 36 -6.92 13.90 -4.99
C GLN A 36 -7.25 14.43 -6.40
N ARG A 37 -6.35 15.20 -7.04
CA ARG A 37 -6.54 15.72 -8.39
C ARG A 37 -5.35 15.30 -9.26
N GLY A 38 -5.55 14.27 -10.09
CA GLY A 38 -4.64 13.92 -11.20
C GLY A 38 -4.20 12.46 -11.20
N ASP A 39 -3.79 11.93 -10.06
CA ASP A 39 -3.23 10.58 -9.97
C ASP A 39 -4.33 9.55 -9.66
N LYS A 40 -4.86 8.91 -10.70
CA LYS A 40 -5.89 7.88 -10.58
C LYS A 40 -5.31 6.66 -9.82
N GLY A 41 -5.48 6.65 -8.51
CA GLY A 41 -5.16 5.50 -7.66
C GLY A 41 -3.87 5.59 -6.85
N ILE A 42 -3.33 6.79 -6.58
CA ILE A 42 -2.26 6.97 -5.57
C ILE A 42 -2.80 7.79 -4.41
N ASP A 43 -2.89 7.13 -3.25
CA ASP A 43 -3.45 7.69 -2.01
C ASP A 43 -2.37 8.21 -1.05
N GLY A 44 -1.11 7.76 -1.24
CA GLY A 44 0.04 8.25 -0.49
C GLY A 44 1.33 8.22 -1.29
N ARG A 45 2.28 9.09 -0.94
CA ARG A 45 3.62 9.15 -1.52
C ARG A 45 4.66 9.40 -0.44
N GLY A 46 5.84 8.83 -0.59
CA GLY A 46 6.97 9.02 0.31
C GLY A 46 8.29 8.89 -0.42
N ARG A 47 9.31 9.58 0.09
CA ARG A 47 10.70 9.43 -0.36
C ARG A 47 11.51 8.86 0.79
N LEU A 48 11.96 7.61 0.63
CA LEU A 48 12.54 6.83 1.72
C LEU A 48 14.07 6.73 1.56
N PRO A 49 14.84 7.01 2.62
CA PRO A 49 16.29 6.79 2.61
C PRO A 49 16.60 5.29 2.68
N VAL A 50 17.33 4.79 1.69
CA VAL A 50 17.75 3.36 1.64
C VAL A 50 19.20 3.17 2.09
N ARG A 51 20.02 4.21 1.95
CA ARG A 51 21.38 4.35 2.49
C ARG A 51 21.76 5.82 2.49
N LYS A 52 22.89 6.18 3.12
CA LYS A 52 23.38 7.57 3.13
C LYS A 52 23.46 8.14 1.70
N GLY A 53 22.70 9.20 1.45
CA GLY A 53 22.65 9.89 0.16
C GLY A 53 21.86 9.19 -0.95
N SER A 54 21.15 8.10 -0.66
CA SER A 54 20.33 7.37 -1.63
C SER A 54 18.90 7.27 -1.14
N PHE A 55 17.96 7.63 -2.01
CA PHE A 55 16.53 7.60 -1.73
C PHE A 55 15.81 6.80 -2.80
N ILE A 56 14.64 6.27 -2.44
CA ILE A 56 13.66 5.73 -3.38
C ILE A 56 12.32 6.42 -3.17
N ASP A 57 11.53 6.52 -4.22
CA ASP A 57 10.16 7.00 -4.16
C ASP A 57 9.21 5.78 -4.00
N VAL A 58 8.27 5.90 -3.06
CA VAL A 58 7.29 4.86 -2.73
C VAL A 58 5.89 5.45 -2.79
N VAL A 59 4.97 4.72 -3.41
CA VAL A 59 3.55 5.10 -3.50
C VAL A 59 2.69 4.13 -2.70
N ALA A 60 1.53 4.58 -2.24
CA ALA A 60 0.52 3.72 -1.64
C ALA A 60 -0.82 3.87 -2.35
N GLN A 61 -1.58 2.77 -2.38
CA GLN A 61 -3.00 2.75 -2.72
C GLN A 61 -3.76 2.06 -1.60
N VAL A 62 -4.91 2.60 -1.23
CA VAL A 62 -5.80 2.06 -0.21
C VAL A 62 -7.08 1.56 -0.85
N LYS A 63 -7.59 0.42 -0.40
CA LYS A 63 -8.90 -0.11 -0.79
C LYS A 63 -9.76 -0.48 0.43
N ALA A 64 -10.78 0.34 0.66
CA ALA A 64 -11.79 0.19 1.70
C ALA A 64 -12.92 -0.76 1.24
N GLY A 65 -12.65 -2.07 1.18
CA GLY A 65 -13.64 -3.15 1.35
C GLY A 65 -14.82 -3.33 0.37
N ASN A 66 -15.20 -2.35 -0.45
CA ASN A 66 -16.44 -2.40 -1.25
C ASN A 66 -16.24 -2.73 -2.74
N THR A 67 -15.03 -3.08 -3.14
CA THR A 67 -14.68 -3.16 -4.57
C THR A 67 -14.68 -4.59 -5.08
N ASN A 68 -15.80 -4.96 -5.70
CA ASN A 68 -15.94 -5.95 -6.77
C ASN A 68 -15.71 -7.44 -6.41
N PRO A 69 -16.23 -8.37 -7.24
CA PRO A 69 -15.98 -9.81 -7.10
C PRO A 69 -14.49 -10.15 -6.99
N SER A 70 -14.17 -11.29 -6.36
CA SER A 70 -12.79 -11.75 -6.10
C SER A 70 -11.86 -11.72 -7.32
N HIS A 71 -12.40 -11.96 -8.52
CA HIS A 71 -11.66 -11.92 -9.79
C HIS A 71 -11.17 -10.50 -10.16
N VAL A 72 -11.86 -9.45 -9.70
CA VAL A 72 -11.51 -8.06 -10.01
C VAL A 72 -10.38 -7.53 -9.13
N GLN A 73 -10.17 -8.14 -7.96
CA GLN A 73 -9.16 -7.69 -6.99
C GLN A 73 -7.72 -7.80 -7.53
N ALA A 74 -7.42 -8.81 -8.36
CA ALA A 74 -6.11 -8.94 -8.99
C ALA A 74 -5.84 -7.79 -9.98
N PHE A 75 -6.86 -7.33 -10.71
CA PHE A 75 -6.73 -6.18 -11.61
C PHE A 75 -6.43 -4.88 -10.86
N HIS A 76 -6.92 -4.73 -9.62
CA HIS A 76 -6.57 -3.57 -8.80
C HIS A 76 -5.07 -3.52 -8.46
N VAL A 77 -4.46 -4.66 -8.13
CA VAL A 77 -3.01 -4.73 -7.87
C VAL A 77 -2.21 -4.44 -9.15
N GLN A 78 -2.66 -4.95 -10.31
CA GLN A 78 -2.02 -4.67 -11.60
C GLN A 78 -2.13 -3.20 -12.00
N ALA A 79 -3.33 -2.62 -11.87
CA ALA A 79 -3.57 -1.21 -12.14
C ALA A 79 -2.76 -0.30 -11.21
N PHE A 80 -2.63 -0.68 -9.94
CA PHE A 80 -1.76 0.02 -9.00
C PHE A 80 -0.28 -0.06 -9.40
N ASN A 81 0.19 -1.22 -9.86
CA ASN A 81 1.56 -1.34 -10.37
C ASN A 81 1.80 -0.43 -11.58
N GLU A 82 0.83 -0.30 -12.47
CA GLU A 82 0.93 0.63 -13.60
C GLU A 82 0.95 2.10 -13.14
N ALA A 83 0.08 2.47 -12.21
CA ALA A 83 0.10 3.82 -11.61
C ALA A 83 1.43 4.13 -10.91
N ARG A 84 2.03 3.16 -10.20
CA ARG A 84 3.37 3.26 -9.61
C ARG A 84 4.42 3.58 -10.69
N ARG A 85 4.41 2.83 -11.81
CA ARG A 85 5.37 3.04 -12.91
C ARG A 85 5.22 4.43 -13.53
N GLN A 86 3.98 4.88 -13.75
CA GLN A 86 3.70 6.21 -14.27
C GLN A 86 4.14 7.33 -13.31
N ALA A 87 4.03 7.08 -12.01
CA ALA A 87 4.52 7.99 -10.98
C ALA A 87 6.05 7.94 -10.76
N GLY A 88 6.77 7.05 -11.47
CA GLY A 88 8.22 6.91 -11.34
C GLY A 88 8.70 6.33 -10.01
N ALA A 89 7.82 5.71 -9.22
CA ALA A 89 8.16 5.17 -7.90
C ALA A 89 8.76 3.76 -8.00
N GLU A 90 9.80 3.44 -7.25
CA GLU A 90 10.44 2.13 -7.24
C GLU A 90 9.56 1.05 -6.59
N LEU A 91 8.84 1.41 -5.52
CA LEU A 91 8.01 0.48 -4.74
C LEU A 91 6.58 0.99 -4.56
N GLY A 92 5.66 0.06 -4.31
CA GLY A 92 4.26 0.34 -4.03
C GLY A 92 3.70 -0.48 -2.86
N VAL A 93 2.92 0.16 -2.00
CA VAL A 93 2.18 -0.51 -0.91
C VAL A 93 0.69 -0.48 -1.19
N PHE A 94 0.11 -1.66 -1.42
CA PHE A 94 -1.32 -1.85 -1.62
C PHE A 94 -1.97 -2.22 -0.29
N THR A 95 -2.74 -1.30 0.28
CA THR A 95 -3.35 -1.45 1.61
C THR A 95 -4.81 -1.88 1.49
N CYS A 96 -5.19 -2.97 2.18
CA CYS A 96 -6.58 -3.45 2.22
C CYS A 96 -6.88 -4.22 3.52
N PHE A 97 -8.10 -4.72 3.67
CA PHE A 97 -8.42 -5.67 4.75
C PHE A 97 -7.98 -7.09 4.37
N GLY A 98 -7.56 -7.87 5.37
CA GLY A 98 -7.00 -9.21 5.22
C GLY A 98 -7.96 -10.20 4.59
N ASP A 99 -9.26 -10.09 4.91
CA ASP A 99 -10.33 -10.89 4.30
C ASP A 99 -10.50 -10.63 2.79
N LYS A 100 -9.94 -9.53 2.27
CA LYS A 100 -9.96 -9.21 0.83
C LYS A 100 -8.76 -9.75 0.07
N VAL A 101 -7.72 -10.23 0.76
CA VAL A 101 -6.48 -10.68 0.09
C VAL A 101 -6.70 -12.02 -0.59
N THR A 102 -6.78 -12.02 -1.93
CA THR A 102 -6.94 -13.23 -2.73
C THR A 102 -5.60 -13.80 -3.20
N ARG A 103 -5.59 -15.08 -3.61
CA ARG A 103 -4.43 -15.68 -4.29
C ARG A 103 -4.05 -14.92 -5.56
N GLY A 104 -5.05 -14.44 -6.32
CA GLY A 104 -4.83 -13.64 -7.52
C GLY A 104 -4.09 -12.34 -7.23
N MET A 105 -4.42 -11.65 -6.14
CA MET A 105 -3.70 -10.45 -5.70
C MET A 105 -2.23 -10.77 -5.36
N ARG A 106 -1.99 -11.85 -4.60
CA ARG A 106 -0.62 -12.28 -4.25
C ARG A 106 0.21 -12.60 -5.50
N ASN A 107 -0.39 -13.30 -6.46
CA ASN A 107 0.26 -13.61 -7.74
C ASN A 107 0.53 -12.33 -8.55
N ALA A 108 -0.42 -11.39 -8.61
CA ALA A 108 -0.24 -10.11 -9.29
C ALA A 108 0.90 -9.29 -8.66
N ALA A 109 0.99 -9.25 -7.32
CA ALA A 109 2.06 -8.58 -6.60
C ALA A 109 3.43 -9.24 -6.86
N ALA A 110 3.50 -10.58 -6.84
CA ALA A 110 4.73 -11.31 -7.16
C ALA A 110 5.18 -11.09 -8.61
N ASN A 111 4.25 -11.10 -9.56
CA ASN A 111 4.51 -10.87 -10.99
C ASN A 111 4.91 -9.43 -11.31
N ALA A 112 4.70 -8.47 -10.39
CA ALA A 112 5.15 -7.10 -10.58
C ALA A 112 6.69 -6.99 -10.60
N GLY A 113 7.39 -7.99 -10.05
CA GLY A 113 8.85 -8.07 -10.03
C GLY A 113 9.48 -7.78 -8.67
N ARG A 114 10.81 -7.66 -8.66
CA ARG A 114 11.60 -7.44 -7.46
C ARG A 114 12.54 -6.25 -7.64
N TYR A 115 12.69 -5.45 -6.59
CA TYR A 115 13.70 -4.40 -6.48
C TYR A 115 14.95 -4.99 -5.85
N LEU A 116 16.10 -4.79 -6.50
CA LEU A 116 17.41 -5.34 -6.09
C LEU A 116 17.36 -6.83 -5.76
N ASP A 117 16.54 -7.59 -6.48
CA ASP A 117 16.27 -9.03 -6.30
C ASP A 117 15.84 -9.48 -4.89
N MET A 118 15.60 -8.55 -3.97
CA MET A 118 15.31 -8.82 -2.56
C MET A 118 13.88 -8.43 -2.16
N TRP A 119 13.36 -7.31 -2.66
CA TRP A 119 12.06 -6.77 -2.23
C TRP A 119 11.02 -6.86 -3.32
N THR A 120 9.82 -7.35 -3.01
CA THR A 120 8.71 -7.32 -3.97
C THR A 120 8.33 -5.86 -4.27
N VAL A 121 8.24 -5.49 -5.55
CA VAL A 121 7.97 -4.08 -5.91
C VAL A 121 6.57 -3.63 -5.51
N ILE A 122 5.61 -4.55 -5.44
CA ILE A 122 4.28 -4.32 -4.86
C ILE A 122 4.12 -5.18 -3.62
N GLN A 123 3.81 -4.55 -2.49
CA GLN A 123 3.55 -5.24 -1.24
C GLN A 123 2.08 -5.09 -0.88
N ILE A 124 1.43 -6.20 -0.51
CA ILE A 124 0.10 -6.16 0.06
C ILE A 124 0.26 -6.02 1.56
N TYR A 125 -0.26 -4.94 2.12
CA TYR A 125 -0.20 -4.64 3.55
C TYR A 125 -1.61 -4.57 4.11
N THR A 126 -1.91 -5.36 5.13
CA THR A 126 -3.27 -5.44 5.64
C THR A 126 -3.48 -4.56 6.88
N ILE A 127 -4.72 -4.13 7.11
CA ILE A 127 -5.08 -3.45 8.35
C ILE A 127 -4.80 -4.35 9.57
N GLU A 128 -4.94 -5.66 9.41
CA GLU A 128 -4.59 -6.68 10.39
C GLU A 128 -3.09 -6.75 10.64
N ASP A 129 -2.23 -6.57 9.62
CA ASP A 129 -0.78 -6.46 9.79
C ASP A 129 -0.43 -5.24 10.66
N TYR A 130 -1.06 -4.09 10.38
CA TYR A 130 -0.88 -2.87 11.17
C TYR A 130 -1.24 -3.09 12.64
N PHE A 131 -2.42 -3.65 12.93
CA PHE A 131 -2.83 -3.91 14.32
C PHE A 131 -2.01 -5.01 15.00
N ALA A 132 -1.37 -5.89 14.24
CA ALA A 132 -0.41 -6.87 14.75
C ALA A 132 1.01 -6.31 14.94
N GLY A 133 1.24 -5.02 14.69
CA GLY A 133 2.55 -4.38 14.80
C GLY A 133 3.54 -4.80 13.70
N ARG A 134 3.06 -5.39 12.61
CA ARG A 134 3.88 -5.72 11.43
C ARG A 134 3.97 -4.51 10.51
N LEU A 135 5.11 -4.35 9.85
CA LEU A 135 5.35 -3.28 8.88
C LEU A 135 5.58 -3.86 7.49
N PRO A 136 5.31 -3.10 6.42
CA PRO A 136 5.77 -3.44 5.08
C PRO A 136 7.29 -3.62 5.05
N VAL A 137 7.76 -4.60 4.29
CA VAL A 137 9.18 -4.93 4.13
C VAL A 137 9.80 -3.99 3.09
N LEU A 138 10.04 -2.75 3.47
CA LEU A 138 10.66 -1.72 2.61
C LEU A 138 12.17 -1.67 2.87
N PRO A 139 13.02 -1.33 1.87
CA PRO A 139 14.47 -1.21 2.02
C PRO A 139 14.84 0.09 2.75
N LEU A 140 14.41 0.23 4.00
CA LEU A 140 14.72 1.37 4.83
C LEU A 140 16.11 1.20 5.46
N ALA A 141 16.87 2.30 5.55
CA ALA A 141 18.25 2.29 6.07
C ALA A 141 18.39 1.64 7.47
N ASP A 142 17.35 1.71 8.30
CA ASP A 142 17.35 1.23 9.68
C ASP A 142 16.61 -0.11 9.88
N PHE A 143 16.05 -0.71 8.82
CA PHE A 143 15.31 -1.97 8.92
C PHE A 143 16.14 -3.17 8.47
N PRO A 144 16.01 -4.34 9.14
CA PRO A 144 16.73 -5.54 8.75
C PRO A 144 16.33 -5.98 7.33
N ARG A 145 17.33 -6.49 6.58
CA ARG A 145 17.07 -7.17 5.31
C ARG A 145 16.15 -8.38 5.56
N PRO A 146 15.16 -8.63 4.69
CA PRO A 146 14.24 -9.76 4.83
C PRO A 146 14.93 -11.12 4.80
#